data_AF-A0A2Z6S2Y3-F1
#
_entry.id   AF-A0A2Z6S2Y3-F1
#
_cell.length_a   1.000
_cell.length_b   1.000
_cell.length_c   1.000
_cell.angle_alpha   90.00
_cell.angle_beta   90.00
_cell.angle_gamma   90.00
#
_symmetry.space_group_name_H-M   'P 1'
#
loop_
_entity.id
_entity.type
_entity.pdbx_description
1 polymer ?
#
loop_
_entity_poly.entity_id
_entity_poly.type
_entity_poly.pdbx_seq_one_letter_code
_entity_poly.pdbx_strand_id
1 'polypeptide(L)'
;MNPELPSLDKYKITCEDLLSRILIACADIIYSGLKHFIILNAFILASSSNTDKCSWHIIYPYACFIDYRDLKGFVEKVADRVRKPYSEFINLRLYKSRFSLRLLGSAKEDKVKRPAISSIKKGYCKLKDYLVQPKLDASEIWL
;
A
#
# COMPACT_ATOMS: atom_id res chain seq x y z
N MET A 1 -1.69 -11.46 25.80
CA MET A 1 -0.57 -10.59 25.40
C MET A 1 -0.91 -9.95 24.07
N ASN A 2 -0.91 -8.61 23.97
CA ASN A 2 -0.94 -7.96 22.66
C ASN A 2 0.45 -8.18 22.04
N PRO A 3 0.56 -8.73 20.82
CA PRO A 3 1.85 -8.81 20.15
C PRO A 3 2.41 -7.40 20.02
N GLU A 4 3.69 -7.21 20.37
CA GLU A 4 4.37 -5.95 20.15
C GLU A 4 4.22 -5.54 18.68
N LEU A 5 3.82 -4.28 18.45
CA LEU A 5 3.76 -3.75 17.10
C LEU A 5 5.19 -3.64 16.56
N PRO A 6 5.42 -3.94 15.27
CA PRO A 6 6.73 -3.75 14.68
C PRO A 6 7.10 -2.26 14.74
N SER A 7 8.31 -1.98 15.22
CA SER A 7 8.86 -0.63 15.29
C SER A 7 9.74 -0.37 14.07
N LEU A 8 9.57 0.79 13.45
CA LEU A 8 10.40 1.26 12.34
C LEU A 8 11.87 1.43 12.76
N ASP A 9 12.10 1.96 13.98
CA ASP A 9 13.44 2.24 14.50
C ASP A 9 14.27 0.98 14.67
N LYS A 10 13.63 -0.12 15.08
CA LYS A 10 14.26 -1.43 15.23
C LYS A 10 14.93 -1.88 13.92
N TYR A 11 14.30 -1.58 12.79
CA TYR A 11 14.79 -1.97 11.47
C TYR A 11 15.49 -0.85 10.71
N LYS A 12 15.63 0.34 11.33
CA LYS A 12 16.17 1.56 10.68
C LYS A 12 15.43 1.92 9.38
N ILE A 13 14.13 1.65 9.32
CA ILE A 13 13.29 1.94 8.15
C ILE A 13 12.63 3.30 8.36
N THR A 14 12.68 4.17 7.36
CA THR A 14 11.92 5.43 7.39
C THR A 14 10.48 5.20 6.93
N CYS A 15 9.54 6.04 7.36
CA CYS A 15 8.16 5.99 6.85
C CYS A 15 8.11 6.13 5.32
N GLU A 16 8.98 6.96 4.73
CA GLU A 16 9.07 7.18 3.29
C GLU A 16 9.56 5.92 2.54
N ASP A 17 10.59 5.24 3.04
CA ASP A 17 11.09 3.99 2.44
C ASP A 17 10.04 2.88 2.54
N LEU A 18 9.39 2.73 3.70
CA LEU A 18 8.32 1.75 3.90
C LEU A 18 7.16 1.98 2.91
N LEU A 19 6.63 3.20 2.85
CA LEU A 19 5.51 3.53 1.97
C LEU A 19 5.91 3.36 0.50
N SER A 20 7.10 3.81 0.11
CA SER A 20 7.58 3.70 -1.27
C SER A 20 7.66 2.24 -1.72
N ARG A 21 8.25 1.36 -0.91
CA ARG A 21 8.37 -0.08 -1.24
C ARG A 21 7.02 -0.77 -1.35
N ILE A 22 6.09 -0.48 -0.44
CA ILE A 22 4.73 -1.04 -0.49
C ILE A 22 4.01 -0.56 -1.75
N LEU A 23 4.11 0.73 -2.07
CA LEU A 23 3.41 1.32 -3.21
C LEU A 23 3.99 0.84 -4.55
N ILE A 24 5.31 0.65 -4.64
CA ILE A 24 5.97 0.00 -5.79
C ILE A 24 5.49 -1.44 -5.95
N ALA A 25 5.42 -2.22 -4.86
CA ALA A 25 4.95 -3.60 -4.93
C ALA A 25 3.48 -3.70 -5.35
N CYS A 26 2.62 -2.83 -4.82
CA CYS A 26 1.22 -2.72 -5.26
C CYS A 26 1.14 -2.39 -6.76
N ALA A 27 1.88 -1.38 -7.22
CA ALA A 27 1.95 -0.97 -8.61
C ALA A 27 2.38 -2.11 -9.55
N ASP A 28 3.44 -2.82 -9.20
CA ASP A 28 4.00 -3.94 -9.97
C ASP A 28 3.00 -5.11 -10.10
N ILE A 29 2.33 -5.46 -9.00
CA ILE A 29 1.32 -6.54 -8.99
C ILE A 29 0.06 -6.13 -9.77
N ILE A 30 -0.37 -4.88 -9.62
CA ILE A 30 -1.50 -4.33 -10.36
C ILE A 30 -1.20 -4.33 -11.88
N TYR A 31 -0.02 -3.86 -12.26
CA TYR A 31 0.41 -3.78 -13.66
C TYR A 31 0.51 -5.17 -14.30
N SER A 32 1.16 -6.12 -13.62
CA SER A 32 1.29 -7.50 -14.11
C SER A 32 -0.05 -8.26 -14.16
N GLY A 33 -0.96 -7.99 -13.22
CA GLY A 33 -2.25 -8.67 -13.13
C GLY A 33 -3.34 -8.11 -14.06
N LEU A 34 -3.41 -6.79 -14.24
CA LEU A 34 -4.53 -6.15 -14.95
C LEU A 34 -4.22 -5.80 -16.41
N LYS A 35 -2.97 -5.92 -16.88
CA LYS A 35 -2.52 -5.57 -18.26
C LYS A 35 -2.90 -4.16 -18.74
N HIS A 36 -3.46 -3.32 -17.87
CA HIS A 36 -3.82 -1.95 -18.14
C HIS A 36 -2.80 -1.03 -17.45
N PHE A 37 -2.44 0.05 -18.13
CA PHE A 37 -1.70 1.17 -17.57
C PHE A 37 -2.56 1.83 -16.49
N ILE A 38 -2.60 1.25 -15.29
CA ILE A 38 -3.02 2.00 -14.12
C ILE A 38 -2.00 3.12 -13.97
N ILE A 39 -2.47 4.36 -13.97
CA ILE A 39 -1.66 5.52 -13.61
C ILE A 39 -1.10 5.20 -12.22
N LEU A 40 0.17 4.84 -12.13
CA LEU A 40 0.81 4.37 -10.89
C LEU A 40 0.70 5.41 -9.75
N ASN A 41 0.41 6.67 -10.11
CA ASN A 41 0.17 7.79 -9.21
C ASN A 41 -1.30 7.96 -8.79
N ALA A 42 -2.20 7.06 -9.18
CA ALA A 42 -3.63 7.15 -8.90
C ALA A 42 -4.02 6.30 -7.68
N PHE A 43 -3.56 6.72 -6.51
CA PHE A 43 -4.01 6.19 -5.23
C PHE A 43 -4.24 7.34 -4.24
N ILE A 44 -5.01 7.07 -3.19
CA ILE A 44 -5.28 7.99 -2.10
C ILE A 44 -4.61 7.44 -0.85
N LEU A 45 -3.88 8.30 -0.13
CA LEU A 45 -3.34 7.99 1.19
C LEU A 45 -4.19 8.67 2.26
N ALA A 46 -4.72 7.89 3.19
CA ALA A 46 -5.40 8.41 4.37
C ALA A 46 -4.61 8.03 5.62
N SER A 47 -4.18 9.04 6.37
CA SER A 47 -3.46 8.87 7.62
C SER A 47 -4.41 9.02 8.81
N SER A 48 -4.28 8.11 9.77
CA SER A 48 -4.87 8.23 11.11
C SER A 48 -3.80 8.14 12.21
N SER A 49 -2.56 8.44 11.83
CA SER A 49 -1.39 8.44 12.70
C SER A 49 -1.54 9.40 13.89
N ASN A 50 -0.91 9.06 15.01
CA ASN A 50 -0.69 9.92 16.17
C ASN A 50 0.71 9.67 16.73
N THR A 51 1.03 10.30 17.86
CA THR A 51 2.30 10.17 18.59
C THR A 51 2.70 8.72 18.85
N ASP A 52 1.73 7.83 19.10
CA ASP A 52 2.00 6.46 19.53
C ASP A 52 1.96 5.44 18.38
N LYS A 53 1.31 5.79 17.27
CA LYS A 53 1.09 4.85 16.18
C LYS A 53 1.05 5.54 14.84
N CYS A 54 1.87 5.03 13.92
CA CYS A 54 1.73 5.32 12.51
C CYS A 54 0.68 4.40 11.87
N SER A 55 -0.30 4.98 11.19
CA SER A 55 -1.41 4.23 10.59
C SER A 55 -1.86 4.88 9.30
N TRP A 56 -1.76 4.13 8.20
CA TRP A 56 -2.18 4.58 6.88
C TRP A 56 -3.15 3.60 6.23
N HIS A 57 -4.00 4.14 5.37
CA HIS A 57 -4.82 3.40 4.42
C HIS A 57 -4.41 3.85 3.02
N ILE A 58 -4.10 2.88 2.16
CA ILE A 58 -3.81 3.07 0.74
C ILE A 58 -5.05 2.61 -0.03
N ILE A 59 -5.61 3.50 -0.85
CA ILE A 59 -6.82 3.23 -1.63
C ILE A 59 -6.49 3.43 -3.11
N TYR A 60 -6.70 2.40 -3.92
CA TYR A 60 -6.59 2.48 -5.38
C TYR A 60 -7.99 2.61 -5.99
N PRO A 61 -8.47 3.82 -6.34
CA PRO A 61 -9.83 4.03 -6.82
C PRO A 61 -10.15 3.31 -8.14
N TYR A 62 -9.13 2.98 -8.93
CA TYR A 62 -9.28 2.32 -10.23
C TYR A 62 -8.98 0.81 -10.18
N ALA A 63 -8.75 0.24 -9.00
CA ALA A 63 -8.55 -1.20 -8.83
C ALA A 63 -9.79 -1.81 -8.15
N CYS A 64 -10.40 -2.79 -8.80
CA CYS A 64 -11.56 -3.51 -8.29
C CYS A 64 -11.19 -4.98 -8.05
N PHE A 65 -11.62 -5.54 -6.92
CA PHE A 65 -11.49 -6.96 -6.58
C PHE A 65 -12.89 -7.57 -6.53
N ILE A 66 -13.05 -8.84 -6.91
CA ILE A 66 -14.37 -9.50 -6.96
C ILE A 66 -14.96 -9.59 -5.56
N ASP A 67 -14.13 -10.01 -4.60
CA ASP A 67 -14.52 -10.10 -3.20
C ASP A 67 -13.31 -9.91 -2.25
N TYR A 68 -13.54 -10.13 -0.95
CA TYR A 68 -12.50 -9.99 0.06
C TYR A 68 -11.37 -11.03 -0.06
N ARG A 69 -11.61 -12.18 -0.72
CA ARG A 69 -10.60 -13.23 -0.92
C ARG A 69 -9.60 -12.79 -1.98
N ASP A 70 -10.09 -12.18 -3.05
CA ASP A 70 -9.24 -11.57 -4.08
C ASP A 70 -8.41 -10.42 -3.51
N LEU A 71 -9.04 -9.53 -2.73
CA LEU A 71 -8.33 -8.45 -2.03
C LEU A 71 -7.29 -9.01 -1.05
N LYS A 72 -7.64 -10.05 -0.28
CA LYS A 72 -6.71 -10.71 0.65
C LYS A 72 -5.51 -11.29 -0.10
N GLY A 73 -5.75 -12.05 -1.17
CA GLY A 73 -4.69 -12.66 -1.99
C GLY A 73 -3.80 -11.61 -2.65
N PHE A 74 -4.35 -10.47 -3.05
CA PHE A 74 -3.55 -9.32 -3.52
C PHE A 74 -2.60 -8.81 -2.43
N VAL A 75 -3.10 -8.56 -1.21
CA VAL A 75 -2.26 -8.01 -0.13
C VAL A 75 -1.24 -9.03 0.36
N GLU A 76 -1.55 -10.32 0.33
CA GLU A 76 -0.57 -11.40 0.57
C GLU A 76 0.56 -11.36 -0.46
N LYS A 77 0.24 -11.25 -1.76
CA LYS A 77 1.27 -11.06 -2.81
C LYS A 77 2.12 -9.82 -2.60
N VAL A 78 1.52 -8.70 -2.16
CA VAL A 78 2.28 -7.48 -1.82
C VAL A 78 3.24 -7.75 -0.67
N ALA A 79 2.78 -8.42 0.39
CA ALA A 79 3.62 -8.79 1.53
C ALA A 79 4.78 -9.71 1.13
N ASP A 80 4.52 -10.69 0.28
CA ASP A 80 5.55 -11.60 -0.24
C ASP A 80 6.56 -10.86 -1.13
N ARG A 81 6.09 -9.88 -1.92
CA ARG A 81 6.93 -9.07 -2.81
C ARG A 81 7.88 -8.17 -2.03
N VAL A 82 7.40 -7.47 -0.98
CA VAL A 82 8.25 -6.57 -0.18
C VAL A 82 9.15 -7.31 0.80
N ARG A 83 8.79 -8.55 1.17
CA ARG A 83 9.48 -9.41 2.15
C ARG A 83 9.64 -8.76 3.52
N LYS A 84 10.21 -9.50 4.47
CA LYS A 84 10.64 -8.92 5.75
C LYS A 84 11.83 -7.98 5.54
N PRO A 85 11.95 -6.91 6.34
CA PRO A 85 11.06 -6.52 7.45
C PRO A 85 9.78 -5.78 7.02
N TYR A 86 9.68 -5.30 5.78
CA TYR A 86 8.59 -4.44 5.30
C TYR A 86 7.20 -5.09 5.43
N SER A 87 7.09 -6.39 5.18
CA SER A 87 5.82 -7.12 5.26
C SER A 87 5.22 -7.17 6.67
N GLU A 88 6.03 -6.98 7.72
CA GLU A 88 5.54 -6.94 9.10
C GLU A 88 4.62 -5.73 9.36
N PHE A 89 4.77 -4.67 8.56
CA PHE A 89 3.96 -3.46 8.66
C PHE A 89 2.65 -3.53 7.86
N ILE A 90 2.39 -4.63 7.15
CA ILE A 90 1.16 -4.85 6.39
C ILE A 90 0.16 -5.65 7.23
N ASN A 91 -1.03 -5.07 7.45
CA ASN A 91 -2.07 -5.72 8.24
C ASN A 91 -2.87 -6.76 7.42
N LEU A 92 -2.37 -7.99 7.35
CA LEU A 92 -3.05 -9.10 6.67
C LEU A 92 -4.34 -9.58 7.36
N ARG A 93 -4.50 -9.31 8.66
CA ARG A 93 -5.65 -9.78 9.46
C ARG A 93 -6.95 -9.03 9.16
N LEU A 94 -6.87 -7.89 8.46
CA LEU A 94 -8.04 -7.06 8.15
C LEU A 94 -8.98 -7.71 7.13
N TYR A 95 -8.42 -8.43 6.14
CA TYR A 95 -9.15 -8.86 4.94
C TYR A 95 -9.90 -10.16 5.17
N LYS A 96 -11.05 -10.06 5.84
CA LYS A 96 -11.99 -11.15 6.11
C LYS A 96 -13.39 -10.78 5.60
N SER A 97 -14.28 -11.76 5.50
CA SER A 97 -15.67 -11.51 5.12
C SER A 97 -16.30 -10.42 6.01
N ARG A 98 -16.97 -9.44 5.37
CA ARG A 98 -17.64 -8.30 6.02
C ARG A 98 -16.75 -7.49 6.98
N PHE A 99 -15.46 -7.34 6.67
CA PHE A 99 -14.59 -6.48 7.47
C PHE A 99 -15.07 -5.03 7.45
N SER A 100 -14.92 -4.33 8.57
CA SER A 100 -15.22 -2.90 8.66
C SER A 100 -13.99 -2.09 8.33
N LEU A 101 -14.09 -1.22 7.33
CA LEU A 101 -13.12 -0.15 7.11
C LEU A 101 -13.66 1.14 7.72
N ARG A 102 -12.80 1.88 8.41
CA ARG A 102 -13.21 3.18 8.95
C ARG A 102 -13.42 4.17 7.80
N LEU A 103 -14.54 4.89 7.83
CA LEU A 103 -14.85 5.93 6.85
C LEU A 103 -13.80 7.05 6.90
N LEU A 104 -13.47 7.60 5.74
CA LEU A 104 -12.61 8.77 5.64
C LEU A 104 -13.21 9.94 6.45
N GLY A 105 -12.38 10.64 7.22
CA GLY A 105 -12.83 11.73 8.10
C GLY A 105 -13.45 11.28 9.43
N SER A 106 -13.69 9.99 9.65
CA SER A 106 -14.22 9.47 10.94
C SER A 106 -13.13 9.01 11.92
N ALA A 107 -13.44 9.02 13.21
CA ALA A 107 -12.56 8.59 14.29
C ALA A 107 -13.05 7.27 14.95
N LYS A 108 -12.24 6.69 15.85
CA LYS A 108 -12.78 5.67 16.76
C LYS A 108 -13.66 6.36 17.79
N GLU A 109 -14.68 5.66 18.25
CA GLU A 109 -15.36 5.98 19.50
C GLU A 109 -14.31 6.20 20.61
N ASP A 110 -14.54 7.21 21.46
CA ASP A 110 -13.63 7.68 22.52
C ASP A 110 -12.28 8.28 22.07
N LYS A 111 -12.05 8.46 20.76
CA LYS A 111 -10.84 9.13 20.26
C LYS A 111 -11.18 10.43 19.55
N VAL A 112 -10.72 11.54 20.13
CA VAL A 112 -10.64 12.83 19.43
C VAL A 112 -9.51 12.75 18.41
N LYS A 113 -9.79 12.25 17.21
CA LYS A 113 -8.84 12.25 16.08
C LYS A 113 -9.47 12.91 14.87
N ARG A 114 -8.73 13.79 14.21
CA ARG A 114 -9.03 14.25 12.85
C ARG A 114 -8.20 13.42 11.88
N PRO A 115 -8.79 12.50 11.10
CA PRO A 115 -8.03 11.78 10.08
C PRO A 115 -7.50 12.78 9.05
N ALA A 116 -6.20 12.72 8.76
CA ALA A 116 -5.60 13.51 7.71
C ALA A 116 -5.73 12.74 6.39
N ILE A 117 -6.56 13.25 5.49
CA ILE A 117 -6.64 12.75 4.12
C ILE A 117 -5.64 13.58 3.31
N SER A 118 -4.59 12.96 2.79
CA SER A 118 -3.67 13.62 1.87
C SER A 118 -3.74 12.91 0.52
N SER A 119 -4.28 13.61 -0.48
CA SER A 119 -3.99 13.25 -1.87
C SER A 119 -2.56 13.67 -2.14
N ILE A 120 -1.62 12.72 -2.28
CA ILE A 120 -0.24 13.07 -2.60
C ILE A 120 -0.18 13.50 -4.07
N LYS A 121 -0.36 14.81 -4.33
CA LYS A 121 -0.13 15.39 -5.66
C LYS A 121 1.35 15.68 -5.95
N LYS A 122 2.21 15.80 -4.93
CA LYS A 122 3.56 16.37 -5.05
C LYS A 122 4.74 15.46 -4.69
N GLY A 123 4.51 14.33 -4.00
CA GLY A 123 5.58 13.48 -3.46
C GLY A 123 6.18 12.45 -4.44
N TYR A 124 5.59 12.28 -5.62
CA TYR A 124 5.87 11.15 -6.51
C TYR A 124 6.84 11.43 -7.67
N CYS A 125 7.44 12.62 -7.76
CA CYS A 125 8.50 12.85 -8.75
C CYS A 125 9.65 11.84 -8.58
N LYS A 126 9.93 11.37 -7.35
CA LYS A 126 10.93 10.34 -7.06
C LYS A 126 10.48 8.91 -7.39
N LEU A 127 9.18 8.59 -7.44
CA LEU A 127 8.75 7.22 -7.76
C LEU A 127 9.10 6.85 -9.20
N LYS A 128 9.09 7.84 -10.12
CA LYS A 128 9.62 7.66 -11.47
C LYS A 128 11.09 7.20 -11.46
N ASP A 129 11.87 7.62 -10.48
CA ASP A 129 13.28 7.25 -10.32
C ASP A 129 13.46 5.83 -9.74
N TYR A 130 12.47 5.35 -8.98
CA TYR A 130 12.44 3.97 -8.44
C TYR A 130 11.78 2.95 -9.37
N LEU A 131 11.03 3.41 -10.37
CA LEU A 131 10.59 2.59 -11.49
C LEU A 131 11.79 2.37 -12.40
N VAL A 132 12.59 1.36 -12.10
CA VAL A 132 13.40 0.71 -13.14
C VAL A 132 12.40 0.25 -14.18
N GLN A 133 12.37 0.91 -15.35
CA GLN A 133 11.64 0.37 -16.48
C GLN A 133 12.04 -1.10 -16.60
N PRO A 134 11.10 -2.05 -16.67
CA PRO A 134 11.45 -3.37 -17.16
C PRO A 134 12.21 -3.11 -18.46
N LYS A 135 13.42 -3.65 -18.62
CA LYS A 135 13.99 -3.72 -19.95
C LYS A 135 12.90 -4.37 -20.79
N LEU A 136 12.29 -3.59 -21.67
CA LEU A 136 11.66 -4.16 -22.84
C LEU A 136 12.80 -4.92 -23.47
N ASP A 137 12.83 -6.25 -23.32
CA ASP A 137 13.44 -7.09 -24.32
C ASP A 137 12.57 -6.88 -25.56
N ALA A 138 12.86 -5.76 -26.23
CA ALA A 138 12.51 -5.52 -27.61
C ALA A 138 13.45 -6.41 -28.42
N SER A 139 13.22 -7.72 -28.34
CA SER A 139 13.81 -8.69 -29.23
C SER A 139 12.69 -9.64 -29.66
N GLU A 140 12.12 -9.23 -30.78
CA GLU A 140 11.66 -10.07 -31.89
C GLU A 140 10.41 -10.93 -31.63
N ILE A 141 9.26 -10.35 -31.97
CA ILE A 141 8.30 -11.06 -32.81
C ILE A 141 8.00 -10.13 -34.00
N TRP A 142 8.77 -10.29 -35.08
CA TRP A 142 8.29 -9.93 -36.42
C TRP A 142 7.60 -11.17 -36.99
N LEU A 143 6.32 -10.98 -37.34
CA LEU A 143 5.44 -11.73 -38.25
C LEU A 143 5.40 -13.27 -38.14
#